data_AF-A0A941N4C7-F1
#
_entry.id   AF-A0A941N4C7-F1
#
_cell.length_a   1.000
_cell.length_b   1.000
_cell.length_c   1.000
_cell.angle_alpha   90.00
_cell.angle_beta   90.00
_cell.angle_gamma   90.00
#
_symmetry.space_group_name_H-M   'P 1'
#
loop_
_entity.id
_entity.type
_entity.pdbx_description
1 polymer ?
#
loop_
_entity_poly.entity_id
_entity_poly.type
_entity_poly.pdbx_seq_one_letter_code
_entity_poly.pdbx_strand_id
1 'polypeptide(L)'
;AAVRPALCWTLGRIGARQPSYGPLNMVVPTEVVEGWLKPLTTCDDASSVYQLSLMQMARRTGDRYRDISASTRDAVLSTMQAHHTSEHFLTLVREGGLLDTEEQNLIFGEALPNGLRIR
;
A
#
# COMPACT_ATOMS: atom_id res chain seq x y z
N ALA A 1 14.40 -8.77 -14.74
CA ALA A 1 13.53 -7.58 -14.84
C ALA A 1 12.07 -7.88 -14.44
N ALA A 2 11.42 -8.92 -14.98
CA ALA A 2 10.00 -9.22 -14.71
C ALA A 2 9.63 -9.63 -13.26
N VAL A 3 10.58 -10.11 -12.46
CA VAL A 3 10.32 -10.58 -11.08
C VAL A 3 10.05 -9.42 -10.11
N ARG A 4 10.67 -8.25 -10.32
CA ARG A 4 10.59 -7.13 -9.37
C ARG A 4 9.17 -6.58 -9.21
N PRO A 5 8.40 -6.32 -10.29
CA PRO A 5 7.00 -5.92 -10.16
C PRO A 5 6.15 -6.96 -9.43
N ALA A 6 6.34 -8.25 -9.74
CA ALA A 6 5.61 -9.33 -9.07
C ALA A 6 5.94 -9.41 -7.56
N LEU A 7 7.20 -9.21 -7.18
CA LEU A 7 7.58 -9.16 -5.76
C LEU A 7 6.97 -7.96 -5.04
N CYS A 8 6.99 -6.76 -5.67
CA CYS A 8 6.36 -5.58 -5.08
C CYS A 8 4.86 -5.85 -4.88
N TRP A 9 4.19 -6.35 -5.92
CA TRP A 9 2.79 -6.74 -5.86
C TRP A 9 2.48 -7.68 -4.69
N THR A 10 3.26 -8.76 -4.56
CA THR A 10 3.11 -9.73 -3.47
C THR A 10 3.32 -9.09 -2.10
N LEU A 11 4.36 -8.27 -1.94
CA LEU A 11 4.64 -7.57 -0.68
C LEU A 11 3.53 -6.60 -0.31
N GLY A 12 3.02 -5.82 -1.27
CA GLY A 12 1.91 -4.88 -1.05
C GLY A 12 0.68 -5.57 -0.47
N ARG A 13 0.32 -6.75 -0.98
CA ARG A 13 -0.84 -7.52 -0.51
C ARG A 13 -0.61 -8.16 0.85
N ILE A 14 0.55 -8.78 1.05
CA ILE A 14 0.88 -9.47 2.32
C ILE A 14 1.05 -8.45 3.45
N GLY A 15 1.69 -7.33 3.16
CA GLY A 15 1.95 -6.26 4.12
C GLY A 15 0.80 -5.26 4.26
N ALA A 16 -0.32 -5.42 3.56
CA ALA A 16 -1.43 -4.46 3.58
C ALA A 16 -1.95 -4.20 5.00
N ARG A 17 -2.12 -2.93 5.38
CA ARG A 17 -2.65 -2.54 6.71
C ARG A 17 -4.18 -2.67 6.80
N GLN A 18 -4.84 -2.63 5.63
CA GLN A 18 -6.25 -2.94 5.44
C GLN A 18 -6.35 -4.03 4.37
N PRO A 19 -6.30 -5.31 4.78
CA PRO A 19 -6.38 -6.41 3.82
C PRO A 19 -7.76 -6.43 3.17
N SER A 20 -7.80 -6.74 1.88
CA SER A 20 -9.05 -6.88 1.13
C SER A 20 -9.91 -8.05 1.61
N TYR A 21 -9.27 -9.08 2.18
CA TYR A 21 -9.91 -10.28 2.71
C TYR A 21 -9.21 -10.76 3.98
N GLY A 22 -9.95 -11.47 4.83
CA GLY A 22 -9.43 -12.05 6.05
C GLY A 22 -9.54 -11.12 7.27
N PRO A 23 -9.32 -11.67 8.48
CA PRO A 23 -9.52 -10.91 9.70
C PRO A 23 -8.32 -10.01 10.00
N LEU A 24 -8.59 -8.84 10.60
CA LEU A 24 -7.57 -7.79 10.82
C LEU A 24 -6.45 -8.21 11.78
N ASN A 25 -6.66 -9.25 12.59
CA ASN A 25 -5.65 -9.80 13.50
C ASN A 25 -4.65 -10.75 12.82
N MET A 26 -4.82 -11.03 11.52
CA MET A 26 -3.92 -11.89 10.74
C MET A 26 -2.99 -11.08 9.81
N VAL A 27 -2.96 -9.75 9.96
CA VAL A 27 -2.00 -8.92 9.22
C VAL A 27 -0.58 -9.17 9.73
N VAL A 28 0.39 -9.01 8.83
CA VAL A 28 1.81 -9.09 9.21
C VAL A 28 2.12 -8.02 10.28
N PRO A 29 2.87 -8.37 11.35
CA PRO A 29 3.27 -7.43 12.40
C PRO A 29 3.91 -6.16 11.83
N THR A 30 3.64 -5.03 12.48
CA THR A 30 4.07 -3.71 12.01
C THR A 30 5.57 -3.64 11.87
N GLU A 31 6.34 -4.17 12.81
CA GLU A 31 7.81 -4.15 12.82
C GLU A 31 8.40 -4.87 11.61
N VAL A 32 7.74 -5.94 11.15
CA VAL A 32 8.14 -6.70 9.97
C VAL A 32 7.89 -5.88 8.70
N VAL A 33 6.73 -5.24 8.60
CA VAL A 33 6.41 -4.37 7.46
C VAL A 33 7.30 -3.13 7.41
N GLU A 34 7.62 -2.52 8.55
CA GLU A 34 8.60 -1.43 8.61
C GLU A 34 9.99 -1.89 8.14
N GLY A 35 10.38 -3.10 8.51
CA GLY A 35 11.60 -3.75 8.03
C GLY A 35 11.64 -3.92 6.50
N TRP A 36 10.49 -4.18 5.87
CA TRP A 36 10.37 -4.26 4.41
C TRP A 36 10.31 -2.88 3.74
N LEU A 37 9.63 -1.91 4.35
CA LEU A 37 9.52 -0.55 3.83
C LEU A 37 10.88 0.16 3.81
N LYS A 38 11.73 -0.07 4.81
CA LYS A 38 13.05 0.58 4.93
C LYS A 38 13.96 0.41 3.69
N PRO A 39 14.20 -0.80 3.15
CA PRO A 39 14.94 -0.93 1.90
C PRO A 39 14.14 -0.47 0.69
N LEU A 40 12.81 -0.62 0.70
CA LEU A 40 11.97 -0.18 -0.42
C LEU A 40 12.06 1.33 -0.61
N THR A 41 12.00 2.15 0.44
CA THR A 41 12.11 3.62 0.33
C THR A 41 13.42 4.12 -0.28
N THR A 42 14.45 3.27 -0.37
CA THR A 42 15.74 3.56 -1.01
C THR A 42 15.83 3.09 -2.46
N CYS A 43 14.83 2.34 -2.96
CA CYS A 43 14.80 1.87 -4.34
C CYS A 43 14.37 2.99 -5.28
N ASP A 44 15.12 3.16 -6.36
CA ASP A 44 14.72 4.00 -7.49
C ASP A 44 13.78 3.20 -8.42
N ASP A 45 12.50 3.16 -8.07
CA ASP A 45 11.44 2.52 -8.85
C ASP A 45 10.21 3.45 -8.86
N ALA A 46 9.79 3.88 -10.05
CA ALA A 46 8.62 4.74 -10.22
C ALA A 46 7.42 3.97 -10.81
N SER A 47 7.45 2.64 -10.83
CA SER A 47 6.34 1.85 -11.36
C SER A 47 5.08 2.00 -10.50
N SER A 48 3.91 2.00 -11.16
CA SER A 48 2.62 2.07 -10.47
C SER A 48 2.41 0.94 -9.46
N VAL A 49 2.91 -0.26 -9.78
CA VAL A 49 2.89 -1.43 -8.88
C VAL A 49 3.69 -1.19 -7.62
N TYR A 50 4.89 -0.60 -7.74
CA TYR A 50 5.70 -0.26 -6.58
C TYR A 50 5.02 0.81 -5.71
N GLN A 51 4.51 1.89 -6.32
CA GLN A 51 3.81 2.95 -5.61
C GLN A 51 2.55 2.43 -4.87
N LEU A 52 1.75 1.58 -5.54
CA LEU A 52 0.59 0.93 -4.93
C LEU A 52 1.00 0.04 -3.75
N SER A 53 2.13 -0.67 -3.87
CA SER A 53 2.62 -1.57 -2.82
C SER A 53 3.07 -0.80 -1.58
N LEU A 54 3.78 0.32 -1.77
CA LEU A 54 4.12 1.24 -0.68
C LEU A 54 2.86 1.77 0.01
N MET A 55 1.89 2.25 -0.78
CA MET A 55 0.63 2.77 -0.23
C MET A 55 -0.10 1.70 0.58
N GLN A 56 -0.26 0.47 0.08
CA GLN A 56 -0.96 -0.60 0.81
C GLN A 56 -0.30 -0.94 2.16
N MET A 57 1.03 -0.97 2.20
CA MET A 57 1.81 -1.26 3.41
C MET A 57 1.87 -0.08 4.39
N ALA A 58 1.71 1.16 3.90
CA ALA A 58 1.82 2.36 4.71
C ALA A 58 0.48 3.05 4.98
N ARG A 59 -0.64 2.61 4.40
CA ARG A 59 -1.95 3.24 4.56
C ARG A 59 -2.31 3.38 6.04
N ARG A 60 -2.72 4.58 6.43
CA ARG A 60 -3.11 4.86 7.81
C ARG A 60 -4.49 4.31 8.09
N THR A 61 -4.62 3.65 9.24
CA THR A 61 -5.85 2.96 9.66
C THR A 61 -6.46 3.54 10.93
N GLY A 62 -5.68 4.29 11.70
CA GLY A 62 -6.08 4.79 13.03
C GLY A 62 -5.93 3.74 14.13
N ASP A 63 -5.43 2.56 13.81
CA ASP A 63 -5.21 1.46 14.75
C ASP A 63 -3.72 1.34 15.09
N ARG A 64 -3.40 1.56 16.38
CA ARG A 64 -2.02 1.55 16.89
C ARG A 64 -1.28 0.23 16.63
N TYR A 65 -1.98 -0.90 16.56
CA TYR A 65 -1.34 -2.20 16.38
C TYR A 65 -1.04 -2.52 14.90
N ARG A 66 -1.61 -1.76 13.97
CA ARG A 66 -1.43 -1.96 12.52
C ARG A 66 -0.66 -0.83 11.88
N ASP A 67 -0.82 0.39 12.36
CA ASP A 67 -0.17 1.57 11.78
C ASP A 67 1.34 1.56 12.02
N ILE A 68 2.09 1.79 10.94
CA ILE A 68 3.53 2.05 10.99
C ILE A 68 3.83 3.34 11.76
N SER A 69 5.05 3.44 12.29
CA SER A 69 5.56 4.61 12.99
C SER A 69 5.57 5.85 12.11
N ALA A 70 5.52 7.02 12.75
CA ALA A 70 5.59 8.31 12.06
C ALA A 70 6.86 8.45 11.23
N SER A 71 8.02 8.03 11.77
CA SER A 71 9.30 8.07 11.04
C SER A 71 9.28 7.23 9.77
N THR A 72 8.71 6.02 9.81
CA THR A 72 8.59 5.18 8.61
C THR A 72 7.63 5.81 7.61
N ARG A 73 6.51 6.37 8.10
CA ARG A 73 5.51 7.04 7.26
C ARG A 73 6.08 8.25 6.53
N ASP A 74 6.87 9.07 7.21
CA ASP A 74 7.51 10.24 6.62
C ASP A 74 8.51 9.84 5.52
N ALA A 75 9.29 8.78 5.74
CA ALA A 75 10.19 8.24 4.73
C ALA A 75 9.42 7.73 3.49
N VAL A 76 8.32 7.00 3.69
CA VAL A 76 7.47 6.52 2.59
C VAL A 76 6.87 7.69 1.81
N LEU A 77 6.31 8.70 2.50
CA LEU A 77 5.74 9.88 1.86
C LEU A 77 6.79 10.65 1.05
N SER A 78 7.99 10.83 1.60
CA SER A 78 9.09 11.48 0.89
C SER A 78 9.47 10.72 -0.40
N THR A 79 9.58 9.40 -0.33
CA THR A 79 9.87 8.56 -1.51
C THR A 79 8.73 8.64 -2.53
N MET A 80 7.47 8.52 -2.10
CA MET A 80 6.31 8.59 -2.98
C MET A 80 6.20 9.95 -3.69
N GLN A 81 6.50 11.05 -2.98
CA GLN A 81 6.56 12.40 -3.56
C GLN A 81 7.68 12.53 -4.60
N ALA A 82 8.87 12.01 -4.29
CA ALA A 82 10.00 12.01 -5.22
C ALA A 82 9.71 11.26 -6.53
N HIS A 83 8.87 10.22 -6.47
CA HIS A 83 8.42 9.46 -7.64
C HIS A 83 7.11 9.97 -8.26
N HIS A 84 6.65 11.17 -7.90
CA HIS A 84 5.44 11.79 -8.43
C HIS A 84 4.18 10.90 -8.31
N THR A 85 4.05 10.22 -7.18
CA THR A 85 2.87 9.38 -6.88
C THR A 85 1.61 10.25 -6.79
N SER A 86 0.44 9.69 -7.08
CA SER A 86 -0.84 10.42 -7.00
C SER A 86 -1.08 11.04 -5.62
N GLU A 87 -1.68 12.23 -5.61
CA GLU A 87 -2.05 12.92 -4.36
C GLU A 87 -3.04 12.10 -3.51
N HIS A 88 -3.88 11.28 -4.15
CA HIS A 88 -4.79 10.39 -3.42
C HIS A 88 -4.02 9.34 -2.60
N PHE A 89 -3.02 8.68 -3.19
CA PHE A 89 -2.19 7.72 -2.46
C PHE A 89 -1.41 8.39 -1.33
N LEU A 90 -0.87 9.60 -1.55
CA LEU A 90 -0.22 10.36 -0.49
C LEU A 90 -1.20 10.67 0.66
N THR A 91 -2.44 11.01 0.34
CA THR A 91 -3.51 11.26 1.31
C THR A 91 -3.84 9.98 2.10
N LEU A 92 -4.00 8.83 1.43
CA LEU A 92 -4.25 7.54 2.10
C LEU A 92 -3.14 7.14 3.07
N VAL A 93 -1.88 7.44 2.72
CA VAL A 93 -0.74 7.18 3.61
C VAL A 93 -0.70 8.19 4.77
N ARG A 94 -1.03 9.46 4.54
CA ARG A 94 -0.95 10.51 5.57
C ARG A 94 -2.12 10.46 6.56
N GLU A 95 -3.33 10.32 6.03
CA GLU A 95 -4.59 10.56 6.73
C GLU A 95 -5.46 9.31 6.80
N GLY A 96 -5.24 8.34 5.91
CA GLY A 96 -6.12 7.19 5.75
C GLY A 96 -7.26 7.53 4.81
N GLY A 97 -8.36 6.78 4.88
CA GLY A 97 -9.52 6.97 4.00
C GLY A 97 -9.93 5.68 3.32
N LEU A 98 -10.65 5.77 2.20
CA LEU A 98 -11.08 4.65 1.37
C LEU A 98 -10.46 4.78 -0.02
N LEU A 99 -10.13 3.64 -0.61
CA LEU A 99 -9.73 3.55 -2.02
C LEU A 99 -10.94 3.83 -2.90
N ASP A 100 -10.73 4.47 -4.03
CA ASP A 100 -11.77 4.61 -5.05
C ASP A 100 -12.04 3.29 -5.78
N THR A 101 -12.99 3.31 -6.73
CA THR A 101 -13.40 2.09 -7.45
C THR A 101 -12.29 1.55 -8.36
N GLU A 102 -11.47 2.41 -8.96
CA GLU A 102 -10.39 2.01 -9.87
C GLU A 102 -9.22 1.41 -9.08
N GLU A 103 -8.88 2.01 -7.96
CA GLU A 103 -7.84 1.55 -7.04
C GLU A 103 -8.23 0.24 -6.35
N GLN A 104 -9.53 0.09 -6.02
CA GLN A 104 -10.08 -1.19 -5.57
C GLN A 104 -9.87 -2.27 -6.65
N ASN A 105 -10.23 -2.01 -7.90
CA ASN A 105 -10.04 -2.98 -8.99
C ASN A 105 -8.56 -3.38 -9.16
N LEU A 106 -7.64 -2.42 -9.03
CA LEU A 106 -6.21 -2.72 -8.98
C LEU A 106 -5.93 -3.68 -7.82
N ILE A 107 -6.30 -3.34 -6.60
CA ILE A 107 -6.00 -4.16 -5.41
C ILE A 107 -6.69 -5.52 -5.42
N PHE A 108 -7.89 -5.67 -5.98
CA PHE A 108 -8.55 -6.97 -6.04
C PHE A 108 -7.91 -7.89 -7.08
N GLY A 109 -7.29 -7.35 -8.14
CA GLY A 109 -6.70 -8.15 -9.22
C GLY A 109 -7.74 -8.83 -10.11
N GLU A 110 -9.02 -8.55 -9.89
CA GLU A 110 -10.13 -8.88 -10.76
C GLU A 110 -10.79 -7.56 -11.17
N ALA A 111 -10.90 -7.30 -12.48
CA ALA A 111 -11.80 -6.26 -12.93
C ALA A 111 -13.23 -6.69 -12.56
N LEU A 112 -13.97 -5.84 -11.85
CA LEU A 112 -15.41 -6.04 -11.69
C LEU A 112 -16.03 -6.18 -13.09
N PRO A 113 -16.78 -7.26 -13.37
CA PRO A 113 -17.46 -7.41 -14.66
C PRO A 113 -18.35 -6.20 -14.93
N ASN A 114 -18.41 -5.78 -16.20
CA ASN A 114 -19.24 -4.65 -16.63
C ASN A 114 -20.66 -4.76 -16.03
N GLY A 115 -21.02 -3.86 -15.11
CA GLY A 115 -22.34 -3.79 -14.50
C GLY A 115 -22.42 -4.10 -13.00
N LEU A 116 -21.35 -4.57 -12.34
CA LEU A 116 -21.31 -4.75 -10.88
C LEU A 116 -20.76 -3.52 -10.17
N ARG A 117 -21.43 -3.09 -9.09
CA ARG A 117 -20.97 -2.05 -8.15
C ARG A 117 -21.12 -2.56 -6.72
N ILE A 118 -20.07 -2.42 -5.92
CA ILE A 118 -20.13 -2.69 -4.48
C ILE A 118 -20.82 -1.50 -3.83
N ARG A 119 -21.92 -1.74 -3.11
CA ARG A 119 -22.65 -0.75 -2.32
C ARG A 119 -22.27 -0.86 -0.86
#